data_AF-A0A9W4PHP9-F1
#
_entry.id   AF-A0A9W4PHP9-F1
#
_cell.length_a   1.000
_cell.length_b   1.000
_cell.length_c   1.000
_cell.angle_alpha   90.00
_cell.angle_beta   90.00
_cell.angle_gamma   90.00
#
_symmetry.space_group_name_H-M   'P 1'
#
loop_
_entity.id
_entity.type
_entity.pdbx_description
1 polymer ?
#
loop_
_entity_poly.entity_id
_entity_poly.type
_entity_poly.pdbx_seq_one_letter_code
_entity_poly.pdbx_strand_id
1 'polypeptide(L)'
;MAAHTIHQKRINGIIVGADRIAANGDTANKIGTLGLAILAKHFGIPFYVAAPSSTFDLSIESGTSIPIEERNEAEITFIQGVRIAPENVKTFNPAFDVTPNHLITSIITENGIITPDFIKNIPHFVN
;
A
#
# COMPACT_ATOMS: atom_id res chain seq x y z
N MET A 1 -15.47 6.28 -3.94
CA MET A 1 -15.88 5.61 -5.21
C MET A 1 -15.39 4.17 -5.31
N ALA A 2 -14.13 3.86 -4.97
CA ALA A 2 -13.54 2.52 -5.14
C ALA A 2 -14.47 1.34 -4.79
N ALA A 3 -15.03 1.30 -3.58
CA ALA A 3 -15.96 0.24 -3.15
C ALA A 3 -17.18 0.08 -4.08
N HIS A 4 -17.81 1.19 -4.45
CA HIS A 4 -18.95 1.19 -5.36
C HIS A 4 -18.55 0.72 -6.77
N THR A 5 -17.38 1.13 -7.26
CA THR A 5 -16.87 0.70 -8.57
C THR A 5 -16.55 -0.79 -8.58
N ILE A 6 -15.90 -1.32 -7.54
CA ILE A 6 -15.61 -2.75 -7.43
C ILE A 6 -16.90 -3.57 -7.56
N HIS A 7 -17.93 -3.16 -6.82
CA HIS A 7 -19.23 -3.82 -6.85
C HIS A 7 -19.95 -3.66 -8.20
N GLN A 8 -20.14 -2.43 -8.68
CA GLN A 8 -20.97 -2.14 -9.86
C GLN A 8 -20.32 -2.55 -11.18
N LYS A 9 -19.00 -2.42 -11.28
CA LYS A 9 -18.24 -2.74 -12.50
C LYS A 9 -17.60 -4.12 -12.46
N ARG A 10 -17.80 -4.88 -11.37
CA ARG A 10 -17.28 -6.24 -11.18
C ARG A 10 -15.76 -6.29 -11.42
N ILE A 11 -15.03 -5.39 -10.75
CA ILE A 11 -13.56 -5.38 -10.80
C ILE A 11 -13.05 -6.75 -10.38
N ASN A 12 -12.10 -7.31 -11.15
CA ASN A 12 -11.63 -8.69 -10.96
C ASN A 12 -10.31 -8.81 -10.20
N GLY A 13 -9.70 -7.68 -9.83
CA GLY A 13 -8.44 -7.63 -9.09
C GLY A 13 -7.96 -6.20 -8.95
N ILE A 14 -7.05 -5.98 -8.01
CA ILE A 14 -6.39 -4.70 -7.76
C ILE A 14 -4.88 -4.92 -7.82
N ILE A 15 -4.16 -4.02 -8.49
CA ILE A 15 -2.70 -4.00 -8.50
C ILE A 15 -2.22 -2.59 -8.12
N VAL A 16 -1.22 -2.53 -7.24
CA VAL A 16 -0.60 -1.29 -6.77
C VAL A 16 0.92 -1.41 -6.81
N GLY A 17 1.61 -0.27 -6.71
CA GLY A 17 3.05 -0.23 -6.44
C GLY A 17 3.38 -0.44 -4.96
N ALA A 18 4.64 -0.21 -4.61
CA ALA A 18 5.10 -0.10 -3.23
C ALA A 18 6.23 0.93 -3.11
N ASP A 19 6.31 1.55 -1.95
CA ASP A 19 7.43 2.43 -1.55
C ASP A 19 8.44 1.68 -0.68
N ARG A 20 7.97 0.74 0.15
CA ARG A 20 8.83 -0.15 0.95
C ARG A 20 8.11 -1.46 1.29
N ILE A 21 8.80 -2.58 1.22
CA ILE A 21 8.27 -3.89 1.63
C ILE A 21 9.16 -4.48 2.73
N ALA A 22 8.59 -4.81 3.88
CA ALA A 22 9.31 -5.44 4.99
C ALA A 22 9.61 -6.93 4.72
N ALA A 23 10.48 -7.54 5.52
CA ALA A 23 10.86 -8.95 5.41
C ALA A 23 9.66 -9.92 5.51
N ASN A 24 8.58 -9.53 6.21
CA ASN A 24 7.36 -10.31 6.29
C ASN A 24 6.38 -10.07 5.14
N GLY A 25 6.68 -9.19 4.19
CA GLY A 25 5.80 -8.82 3.07
C GLY A 25 4.80 -7.71 3.38
N ASP A 26 4.76 -7.16 4.61
CA ASP A 26 3.98 -5.96 4.87
C ASP A 26 4.49 -4.82 3.98
N THR A 27 3.55 -4.17 3.30
CA THR A 27 3.87 -3.24 2.22
C THR A 27 3.41 -1.85 2.58
N ALA A 28 4.34 -0.91 2.65
CA ALA A 28 4.04 0.52 2.69
C ALA A 28 3.89 1.06 1.27
N ASN A 29 2.80 1.78 1.03
CA ASN A 29 2.52 2.45 -0.24
C ASN A 29 1.68 3.71 0.01
N LYS A 30 1.44 4.51 -1.03
CA LYS A 30 0.63 5.73 -0.98
C LYS A 30 -0.67 5.56 -0.17
N ILE A 31 -0.98 6.55 0.68
CA ILE A 31 -2.18 6.56 1.53
C ILE A 31 -3.45 6.22 0.73
N GLY A 32 -4.27 5.33 1.29
CA GLY A 32 -5.44 4.72 0.65
C GLY A 32 -5.22 3.27 0.20
N THR A 33 -3.98 2.77 0.17
CA THR A 33 -3.66 1.42 -0.29
C THR A 33 -4.22 0.35 0.65
N LEU A 34 -4.05 0.51 1.96
CA LEU A 34 -4.66 -0.36 2.97
C LEU A 34 -6.19 -0.43 2.80
N GLY A 35 -6.82 0.70 2.50
CA GLY A 35 -8.27 0.76 2.23
C GLY A 35 -8.65 -0.10 1.01
N LEU A 36 -7.89 -0.04 -0.08
CA LEU A 36 -8.11 -0.88 -1.26
C LEU A 36 -7.90 -2.36 -0.96
N ALA A 37 -6.89 -2.72 -0.16
CA ALA A 37 -6.62 -4.11 0.23
C ALA A 37 -7.75 -4.69 1.09
N ILE A 38 -8.29 -3.91 2.03
CA ILE A 38 -9.47 -4.29 2.82
C ILE A 38 -10.69 -4.51 1.91
N LEU A 39 -10.92 -3.61 0.95
CA LEU A 39 -12.02 -3.76 -0.01
C LEU A 39 -11.82 -4.99 -0.90
N ALA A 40 -10.61 -5.26 -1.37
CA ALA A 40 -10.31 -6.45 -2.17
C ALA A 40 -10.67 -7.74 -1.41
N LYS A 41 -10.25 -7.83 -0.14
CA LYS A 41 -10.62 -8.93 0.73
C LYS A 41 -12.13 -9.03 0.96
N HIS A 42 -12.82 -7.91 1.18
CA HIS A 42 -14.26 -7.88 1.37
C HIS A 42 -15.03 -8.41 0.14
N PHE A 43 -14.62 -8.01 -1.06
CA PHE A 43 -15.26 -8.44 -2.31
C PHE A 43 -14.73 -9.77 -2.86
N GLY A 44 -13.76 -10.40 -2.18
CA GLY A 44 -13.19 -11.68 -2.60
C GLY A 44 -12.39 -11.61 -3.90
N ILE A 45 -11.75 -10.48 -4.19
CA ILE A 45 -10.92 -10.27 -5.38
C ILE A 45 -9.44 -10.20 -5.01
N PRO A 46 -8.53 -10.62 -5.90
CA PRO A 46 -7.10 -10.60 -5.61
C PRO A 46 -6.55 -9.17 -5.49
N PHE A 47 -5.59 -9.01 -4.59
CA PHE A 47 -4.84 -7.78 -4.37
C PHE A 47 -3.35 -8.05 -4.57
N TYR A 48 -2.77 -7.45 -5.60
CA TYR A 48 -1.37 -7.63 -5.98
C TYR A 48 -0.56 -6.38 -5.67
N VAL A 49 0.66 -6.60 -5.19
CA VAL A 49 1.69 -5.56 -5.11
C VAL A 49 2.70 -5.84 -6.21
N ALA A 50 3.07 -4.84 -7.01
CA ALA A 50 4.14 -4.96 -8.00
C ALA A 50 5.26 -3.98 -7.66
N ALA A 51 6.45 -4.50 -7.35
CA ALA A 51 7.59 -3.70 -6.94
C ALA A 51 8.90 -4.42 -7.26
N PRO A 52 9.97 -3.69 -7.61
CA PRO A 52 11.27 -4.30 -7.85
C PRO A 52 11.89 -4.86 -6.56
N SER A 53 12.80 -5.81 -6.67
CA SER A 53 13.54 -6.37 -5.52
C SER A 53 14.22 -5.29 -4.66
N SER A 54 14.66 -4.18 -5.28
CA SER A 54 15.26 -3.03 -4.59
C SER A 54 14.33 -2.28 -3.63
N THR A 55 13.01 -2.51 -3.70
CA THR A 55 12.01 -1.90 -2.79
C THR A 55 11.88 -2.66 -1.47
N PHE A 56 12.45 -3.87 -1.38
CA PHE A 56 12.42 -4.66 -0.16
C PHE A 56 13.49 -4.18 0.82
N ASP A 57 13.07 -3.99 2.08
CA ASP A 57 13.94 -3.67 3.20
C ASP A 57 13.95 -4.85 4.17
N LEU A 58 14.87 -5.80 3.93
CA LEU A 58 14.98 -7.01 4.73
C LEU A 58 15.53 -6.76 6.15
N SER A 59 15.97 -5.55 6.46
CA SER A 59 16.36 -5.17 7.82
C SER A 59 15.16 -4.91 8.74
N ILE A 60 13.97 -4.73 8.14
CA ILE A 60 12.72 -4.47 8.85
C ILE A 60 11.90 -5.76 8.92
N GLU A 61 11.65 -6.24 10.14
CA GLU A 61 10.91 -7.49 10.35
C GLU A 61 9.43 -7.39 9.91
N SER A 62 8.79 -6.24 10.17
CA SER A 62 7.37 -6.05 9.87
C SER A 62 7.00 -4.60 9.60
N GLY A 63 5.80 -4.40 9.05
CA GLY A 63 5.30 -3.09 8.65
C GLY A 63 5.16 -2.07 9.78
N THR A 64 5.07 -2.52 11.04
CA THR A 64 5.00 -1.62 12.21
C THR A 64 6.26 -0.78 12.40
N SER A 65 7.38 -1.24 11.86
CA SER A 65 8.67 -0.56 11.95
C SER A 65 8.97 0.31 10.73
N ILE A 66 8.05 0.41 9.76
CA ILE A 66 8.20 1.32 8.62
C ILE A 66 7.77 2.73 9.07
N PRO A 67 8.67 3.73 9.03
CA PRO A 67 8.32 5.10 9.37
C PRO A 67 7.36 5.69 8.34
N ILE A 68 6.28 6.32 8.79
CA ILE A 68 5.30 6.97 7.93
C ILE A 68 5.59 8.47 7.90
N GLU A 69 5.85 8.99 6.70
CA GLU A 69 6.01 10.42 6.46
C GLU A 69 4.68 11.15 6.69
N GLU A 70 4.65 12.12 7.59
CA GLU A 70 3.58 13.12 7.70
C GLU A 70 4.01 14.38 6.97
N ARG A 71 3.20 14.82 6.00
CA ARG A 71 3.51 15.94 5.11
C ARG A 71 2.80 17.22 5.55
N ASN A 72 3.21 18.32 4.94
CA ASN A 72 2.69 19.65 5.25
C ASN A 72 1.16 19.70 5.06
N GLU A 73 0.46 20.34 6.00
CA GLU A 73 -1.00 20.53 5.99
C GLU A 73 -1.51 21.27 4.73
N ALA A 74 -0.64 22.04 4.08
CA ALA A 74 -0.95 22.75 2.85
C ALA A 74 -1.39 21.82 1.72
N GLU A 75 -0.92 20.57 1.68
CA GLU A 75 -1.28 19.61 0.62
C GLU A 75 -2.75 19.18 0.65
N ILE A 76 -3.42 19.32 1.80
CA ILE A 76 -4.85 18.97 1.95
C ILE A 76 -5.73 20.18 2.26
N THR A 77 -5.15 21.32 2.61
CA THR A 77 -5.89 22.59 2.82
C THR A 77 -5.85 23.51 1.60
N PHE A 78 -4.94 23.25 0.64
CA PHE A 78 -4.83 23.97 -0.63
C PHE A 78 -4.77 23.03 -1.82
N ILE A 79 -5.31 23.48 -2.96
CA ILE A 79 -5.12 22.86 -4.27
C ILE A 79 -4.67 23.94 -5.23
N GLN A 80 -3.51 23.75 -5.88
CA GLN A 80 -2.93 24.72 -6.83
C GLN A 80 -2.85 26.16 -6.27
N GLY A 81 -2.49 26.28 -5.00
CA GLY A 81 -2.38 27.57 -4.30
C GLY A 81 -3.71 28.18 -3.83
N VAL A 82 -4.85 27.55 -4.11
CA VAL A 82 -6.18 28.00 -3.66
C VAL A 82 -6.58 27.23 -2.41
N ARG A 83 -6.92 27.96 -1.33
CA ARG A 83 -7.42 27.38 -0.08
C ARG A 83 -8.79 26.73 -0.30
N ILE A 84 -8.94 25.48 0.12
CA ILE A 84 -10.18 24.68 0.02
C ILE A 84 -10.76 24.25 1.36
N ALA A 85 -10.05 24.52 2.46
CA ALA A 85 -10.48 24.20 3.82
C ALA A 85 -10.54 25.46 4.71
N PRO A 86 -11.34 25.46 5.80
CA PRO A 86 -11.40 26.58 6.73
C PRO A 86 -10.02 26.97 7.28
N GLU A 87 -9.86 28.25 7.65
CA GLU A 87 -8.64 28.71 8.30
C GLU A 87 -8.45 28.04 9.67
N ASN A 88 -7.19 27.73 10.01
CA ASN A 88 -6.78 27.12 11.28
C ASN A 88 -7.39 25.73 11.58
N VAL A 89 -7.97 25.06 10.57
CA VAL A 89 -8.43 23.67 10.73
C VAL A 89 -7.22 22.75 10.98
N LYS A 90 -7.32 21.87 11.98
CA LYS A 90 -6.29 20.86 12.24
C LYS A 90 -6.35 19.76 11.18
N THR A 91 -5.18 19.27 10.77
CA THR A 91 -5.06 18.24 9.75
C THR A 91 -4.29 17.02 10.25
N PHE A 92 -4.48 15.89 9.57
CA PHE A 92 -3.65 14.70 9.68
C PHE A 92 -3.33 14.25 8.25
N ASN A 93 -2.06 14.30 7.85
CA ASN A 93 -1.65 14.11 6.46
C ASN A 93 -0.52 13.06 6.31
N PRO A 94 -0.80 11.78 6.63
CA PRO A 94 0.14 10.71 6.35
C PRO A 94 0.24 10.49 4.84
N ALA A 95 1.46 10.45 4.31
CA ALA A 95 1.72 10.25 2.88
C ALA A 95 1.58 8.80 2.45
N PHE A 96 1.62 7.87 3.40
CA PHE A 96 1.63 6.42 3.18
C PHE A 96 0.78 5.71 4.23
N ASP A 97 0.35 4.50 3.91
CA ASP A 97 -0.16 3.53 4.88
C ASP A 97 0.53 2.17 4.69
N VAL A 98 0.34 1.28 5.66
CA VAL A 98 0.89 -0.08 5.63
C VAL A 98 -0.24 -1.08 5.39
N THR A 99 -0.07 -1.90 4.36
CA THR A 99 -0.93 -3.05 4.05
C THR A 99 -0.33 -4.33 4.63
N PRO A 100 -0.99 -4.97 5.61
CA PRO A 100 -0.54 -6.25 6.15
C PRO A 100 -0.50 -7.35 5.09
N ASN A 101 0.50 -8.22 5.17
CA ASN A 101 0.74 -9.28 4.20
C ASN A 101 -0.45 -10.23 3.97
N HIS A 102 -1.31 -10.42 4.98
CA HIS A 102 -2.46 -11.32 4.92
C HIS A 102 -3.64 -10.74 4.10
N LEU A 103 -3.52 -9.49 3.66
CA LEU A 103 -4.43 -8.86 2.69
C LEU A 103 -3.88 -8.92 1.25
N ILE A 104 -2.63 -9.37 1.07
CA ILE A 104 -1.93 -9.39 -0.21
C ILE A 104 -2.00 -10.80 -0.80
N THR A 105 -2.46 -10.91 -2.04
CA THR A 105 -2.52 -12.19 -2.78
C THR A 105 -1.14 -12.65 -3.23
N SER A 106 -0.35 -11.75 -3.82
CA SER A 106 1.03 -12.02 -4.25
C SER A 106 1.79 -10.72 -4.45
N ILE A 107 3.13 -10.79 -4.37
CA ILE A 107 4.03 -9.68 -4.70
C ILE A 107 4.78 -10.03 -5.98
N ILE A 108 4.72 -9.16 -6.98
CA ILE A 108 5.29 -9.36 -8.32
C ILE A 108 6.58 -8.55 -8.41
N THR A 109 7.67 -9.21 -8.75
CA THR A 109 9.00 -8.59 -8.96
C THR A 109 9.53 -8.93 -10.36
N GLU A 110 10.66 -8.35 -10.73
CA GLU A 110 11.43 -8.71 -11.93
C GLU A 110 11.96 -10.15 -11.91
N ASN A 111 12.05 -10.76 -10.72
CA ASN A 111 12.56 -12.13 -10.52
C ASN A 111 11.45 -13.19 -10.42
N GLY A 112 10.17 -12.78 -10.42
CA GLY A 112 9.03 -13.69 -10.42
C GLY A 112 7.88 -13.24 -9.52
N ILE A 113 7.01 -14.19 -9.17
CA ILE A 113 5.82 -13.93 -8.35
C ILE A 113 6.01 -14.61 -7.00
N ILE A 114 5.99 -13.82 -5.94
CA ILE A 114 6.10 -14.26 -4.55
C ILE A 114 4.69 -14.53 -4.02
N THR A 115 4.41 -15.79 -3.68
CA THR A 115 3.13 -16.22 -3.10
C THR A 115 3.15 -16.16 -1.55
N PRO A 116 1.99 -16.27 -0.87
CA PRO A 116 1.91 -16.29 0.59
C PRO A 116 2.83 -17.35 1.24
N ASP A 117 3.10 -17.19 2.54
CA ASP A 117 4.33 -17.64 3.21
C ASP A 117 5.53 -16.73 2.86
N PHE A 118 5.27 -15.41 2.89
CA PHE A 118 6.19 -14.38 2.41
C PHE A 118 7.55 -14.38 3.12
N ILE A 119 7.59 -14.58 4.45
CA ILE A 119 8.86 -14.66 5.20
C ILE A 119 9.78 -15.73 4.62
N LYS A 120 9.21 -16.88 4.24
CA LYS A 120 9.96 -17.98 3.63
C LYS A 120 10.29 -17.70 2.16
N ASN A 121 9.34 -17.14 1.42
CA ASN A 121 9.46 -17.03 -0.04
C ASN A 121 10.32 -15.84 -0.47
N ILE A 122 10.18 -14.66 0.16
CA ILE A 122 10.87 -13.41 -0.23
C ILE A 122 12.37 -13.59 -0.49
N PRO A 123 13.17 -14.24 0.40
CA PRO A 123 14.61 -14.40 0.19
C PRO A 123 15.01 -15.10 -1.12
N HIS A 124 14.11 -15.86 -1.75
CA HIS A 124 14.39 -16.53 -3.03
C HIS A 124 14.27 -15.61 -4.25
N PHE A 125 13.70 -14.40 -4.08
CA PHE A 125 13.35 -13.49 -5.18
C PHE A 125 14.02 -12.11 -5.08
N VAL A 126 14.73 -11.81 -3.99
CA VAL A 126 15.28 -10.46 -3.72
C VAL A 126 16.78 -10.44 -3.42
N ASN A 127 17.46 -11.56 -3.66
CA ASN A 127 18.92 -11.70 -3.56
C ASN A 127 19.61 -11.52 -4.91
#